data_AF-A0AAV9G9I9-F1
#
_entry.id   AF-A0AAV9G9I9-F1
#
_cell.length_a   1.000
_cell.length_b   1.000
_cell.length_c   1.000
_cell.angle_alpha   90.00
_cell.angle_beta   90.00
_cell.angle_gamma   90.00
#
_symmetry.space_group_name_H-M   'P 1'
#
loop_
_entity.id
_entity.type
_entity.pdbx_description
1 polymer ?
#
loop_
_entity_poly.entity_id
_entity_poly.type
_entity_poly.pdbx_seq_one_letter_code
_entity_poly.pdbx_strand_id
1 'polypeptide(L)'
;MPALTTADIAFLLCTSQQQKASQRFHLTLTTAYGLVLRLGANGSLTADLSVPDSSDSDLTPTTPTARSKLPFPSSKPAPTSIDSILHGPHVSPDAFNLAFPPPAVKKPSPLAPGQGYKYRLYPDKHGASHVWYAPGWPGNPYSSAKRVREVDLEMRYPGEWFDAYLDWAERLEEAMQRRGKGWDGVKGKREPLFVDEGERMLWMVEGLLLACWLSLQGDVGAVEYQPAGEVFVVEKGTLGRVLRRVLGAV
;
A
#
# COMPACT_ATOMS: atom_id res chain seq x y z
N MET A 1 -4.44 -24.17 -9.82
CA MET A 1 -5.70 -23.39 -9.72
C MET A 1 -5.35 -21.93 -9.92
N PRO A 2 -6.09 -21.13 -10.70
CA PRO A 2 -5.81 -19.71 -10.84
C PRO A 2 -5.99 -19.02 -9.49
N ALA A 3 -5.02 -18.18 -9.10
CA ALA A 3 -5.15 -17.34 -7.91
C ALA A 3 -6.23 -16.28 -8.15
N LEU A 4 -7.14 -16.11 -7.19
CA LEU A 4 -8.12 -15.02 -7.21
C LEU A 4 -7.37 -13.69 -7.26
N THR A 5 -7.68 -12.85 -8.25
CA THR A 5 -7.13 -11.49 -8.34
C THR A 5 -7.84 -10.59 -7.35
N THR A 6 -7.23 -9.47 -6.95
CA THR A 6 -7.87 -8.53 -6.01
C THR A 6 -9.23 -8.00 -6.51
N ALA A 7 -9.42 -7.94 -7.83
CA ALA A 7 -10.70 -7.61 -8.46
C ALA A 7 -11.76 -8.69 -8.21
N ASP A 8 -11.39 -9.97 -8.29
CA ASP A 8 -12.28 -11.09 -7.93
C ASP A 8 -12.67 -11.02 -6.45
N ILE A 9 -11.77 -10.55 -5.58
CA ILE A 9 -12.02 -10.35 -4.15
C ILE A 9 -13.06 -9.27 -3.93
N ALA A 10 -12.84 -8.10 -4.53
CA ALA A 10 -13.79 -6.99 -4.44
C ALA A 10 -15.16 -7.42 -4.96
N PHE A 11 -15.20 -8.11 -6.10
CA PHE A 11 -16.44 -8.63 -6.67
C PHE A 11 -17.12 -9.66 -5.75
N LEU A 12 -16.40 -10.66 -5.24
CA LEU A 12 -16.95 -11.67 -4.34
C LEU A 12 -17.43 -11.07 -3.02
N LEU A 13 -16.67 -10.13 -2.45
CA LEU A 13 -17.04 -9.44 -1.21
C LEU A 13 -18.28 -8.57 -1.41
N CYS A 14 -18.35 -7.80 -2.51
CA CYS A 14 -19.51 -6.96 -2.81
C CYS A 14 -20.76 -7.79 -3.17
N THR A 15 -20.61 -8.88 -3.94
CA THR A 15 -21.75 -9.74 -4.32
C THR A 15 -22.23 -10.64 -3.18
N SER A 16 -21.35 -11.06 -2.26
CA SER A 16 -21.71 -11.82 -1.06
C SER A 16 -22.66 -11.05 -0.12
N GLN A 17 -22.52 -9.73 -0.06
CA GLN A 17 -23.39 -8.85 0.73
C GLN A 17 -24.80 -8.70 0.13
N GLN A 18 -24.91 -8.80 -1.20
CA GLN A 18 -26.17 -8.62 -1.92
C GLN A 18 -27.06 -9.87 -1.95
N GLN A 19 -26.51 -11.06 -1.67
CA GLN A 19 -27.29 -12.29 -1.65
C GLN A 19 -28.10 -12.44 -0.36
N LYS A 20 -29.43 -12.32 -0.46
CA LYS A 20 -30.37 -12.68 0.61
C LYS A 20 -30.27 -14.18 0.96
N ALA A 21 -29.64 -14.44 2.11
CA ALA A 21 -29.92 -15.46 3.12
C ALA A 21 -30.00 -16.97 2.79
N SER A 22 -29.94 -17.44 1.53
CA SER A 22 -30.18 -18.88 1.26
C SER A 22 -28.94 -19.73 0.97
N GLN A 23 -27.75 -19.16 0.75
CA GLN A 23 -26.54 -19.95 0.51
C GLN A 23 -25.48 -19.69 1.58
N ARG A 24 -25.18 -20.75 2.34
CA ARG A 24 -24.06 -20.82 3.29
C ARG A 24 -22.82 -21.24 2.53
N PHE A 25 -22.03 -20.29 2.06
CA PHE A 25 -20.71 -20.58 1.50
C PHE A 25 -19.62 -20.25 2.51
N HIS A 26 -18.51 -20.98 2.40
CA HIS A 26 -17.27 -20.67 3.09
C HIS A 26 -16.28 -20.21 2.03
N LEU A 27 -15.80 -18.97 2.17
CA LEU A 27 -14.78 -18.41 1.27
C LEU A 27 -13.50 -18.24 2.05
N THR A 28 -12.39 -18.72 1.50
CA THR A 28 -11.05 -18.39 1.99
C THR A 28 -10.27 -17.75 0.88
N LEU A 29 -9.58 -16.68 1.24
CA LEU A 29 -8.76 -15.92 0.34
C LEU A 29 -7.38 -15.72 0.95
N THR A 30 -6.34 -15.87 0.16
CA THR A 30 -4.96 -15.57 0.55
C THR A 30 -4.38 -14.55 -0.42
N THR A 31 -3.86 -13.44 0.09
CA THR A 31 -3.12 -12.45 -0.71
C THR A 31 -1.69 -12.93 -0.96
N ALA A 32 -1.01 -12.34 -1.95
CA ALA A 32 0.40 -12.65 -2.24
C ALA A 32 1.34 -12.36 -1.05
N TYR A 33 0.96 -11.42 -0.18
CA TYR A 33 1.69 -11.07 1.03
C TYR A 33 1.20 -11.82 2.29
N GLY A 34 0.48 -12.92 2.10
CA GLY A 34 0.14 -13.85 3.19
C GLY A 34 -1.02 -13.41 4.09
N LEU A 35 -1.82 -12.41 3.72
CA LEU A 35 -3.07 -12.12 4.43
C LEU A 35 -4.11 -13.17 4.04
N VAL A 36 -4.64 -13.90 5.02
CA VAL A 36 -5.70 -14.89 4.81
C VAL A 36 -7.02 -14.33 5.34
N LEU A 37 -7.99 -14.06 4.46
CA LEU A 37 -9.36 -13.72 4.83
C LEU A 37 -10.23 -14.97 4.81
N ARG A 38 -11.08 -15.17 5.83
CA ARG A 38 -12.05 -16.26 5.88
C ARG A 38 -13.45 -15.71 6.12
N LEU A 39 -14.36 -15.95 5.19
CA LEU A 39 -15.79 -15.70 5.36
C LEU A 39 -16.47 -17.01 5.72
N GLY A 40 -16.91 -17.11 6.97
CA GLY A 40 -17.67 -18.23 7.50
C GLY A 40 -19.10 -18.25 6.97
N ALA A 41 -19.72 -19.43 7.01
CA ALA A 41 -21.10 -19.68 6.59
C ALA A 41 -22.17 -18.84 7.34
N ASN A 42 -21.82 -18.30 8.49
CA ASN A 42 -22.63 -17.39 9.31
C ASN A 42 -22.40 -15.90 8.95
N GLY A 43 -21.62 -15.60 7.90
CA GLY A 43 -21.22 -14.24 7.54
C GLY A 43 -20.12 -13.66 8.45
N SER A 44 -19.49 -14.46 9.32
CA SER A 44 -18.34 -13.99 10.10
C SER A 44 -17.12 -13.86 9.19
N LEU A 45 -16.50 -12.69 9.18
CA LEU A 45 -15.28 -12.45 8.44
C LEU A 45 -14.12 -12.35 9.42
N THR A 46 -13.11 -13.21 9.27
CA THR A 46 -11.86 -13.19 10.04
C THR A 46 -10.69 -12.94 9.09
N ALA A 47 -9.58 -12.45 9.64
CA ALA A 47 -8.32 -12.58 8.93
C ALA A 47 -7.17 -12.90 9.87
N ASP A 48 -6.22 -13.60 9.29
CA ASP A 48 -5.02 -14.13 9.91
C ASP A 48 -3.86 -13.98 8.92
N LEU A 49 -2.64 -14.19 9.40
CA LEU A 49 -1.46 -14.29 8.53
C LEU A 49 -1.21 -15.77 8.24
N SER A 50 -0.90 -16.11 6.98
CA SER A 50 -0.39 -17.43 6.66
C SER A 50 0.95 -17.59 7.35
N VAL A 51 1.05 -18.56 8.26
CA VAL A 51 2.35 -19.01 8.76
C VAL A 51 3.05 -19.64 7.56
N PRO A 52 4.25 -19.17 7.16
CA PRO A 52 5.02 -19.91 6.18
C PRO A 52 5.23 -21.29 6.77
N ASP A 53 4.75 -22.34 6.09
CA ASP A 53 4.97 -23.72 6.53
C ASP A 53 6.47 -23.90 6.70
N SER A 54 6.92 -23.97 7.96
CA SER A 54 8.32 -24.12 8.32
C SER A 54 8.76 -25.58 8.11
N SER A 55 8.48 -26.10 6.92
CA SER A 55 8.78 -27.44 6.46
C SER A 55 9.62 -27.35 5.19
N ASP A 56 10.75 -26.64 5.28
CA ASP A 56 11.94 -27.04 4.53
C ASP A 56 13.17 -26.36 5.16
N SER A 57 13.93 -27.21 5.85
CA SER A 57 15.35 -26.95 6.06
C SER A 57 16.06 -27.13 4.72
N ASP A 58 17.19 -26.43 4.56
CA ASP A 58 18.22 -26.65 3.54
C ASP A 58 18.08 -25.92 2.18
N LEU A 59 18.75 -24.76 2.13
CA LEU A 59 19.87 -24.40 1.21
C LEU A 59 19.74 -23.11 0.37
N THR A 60 20.69 -22.22 0.70
CA THR A 60 21.41 -21.22 -0.11
C THR A 60 20.70 -19.94 -0.58
N PRO A 61 21.30 -18.75 -0.35
CA PRO A 61 20.82 -17.49 -0.86
C PRO A 61 21.24 -17.33 -2.33
N THR A 62 20.28 -17.35 -3.26
CA THR A 62 20.47 -16.88 -4.62
C THR A 62 20.01 -15.44 -4.76
N THR A 63 20.93 -14.62 -5.26
CA THR A 63 20.81 -13.21 -5.63
C THR A 63 19.53 -12.94 -6.45
N PRO A 64 18.76 -11.86 -6.16
CA PRO A 64 17.61 -11.51 -6.98
C PRO A 64 18.06 -10.99 -8.35
N THR A 65 17.71 -11.76 -9.39
CA THR A 65 17.80 -11.39 -10.79
C THR A 65 16.84 -10.23 -11.08
N ALA A 66 17.40 -9.14 -11.61
CA ALA A 66 16.65 -7.98 -12.08
C ALA A 66 15.52 -8.38 -13.05
N ARG A 67 14.29 -7.95 -12.74
CA ARG A 67 13.11 -8.24 -13.56
C ARG A 67 13.07 -7.33 -14.79
N SER A 68 13.06 -8.00 -15.95
CA SER A 68 12.86 -7.45 -17.28
C SER A 68 11.53 -6.70 -17.41
N LYS A 69 11.57 -5.44 -17.86
CA LYS A 69 10.40 -4.69 -18.34
C LYS A 69 9.91 -5.31 -19.65
N LEU A 70 8.62 -5.67 -19.72
CA LEU A 70 7.94 -5.97 -20.99
C LEU A 70 7.42 -4.66 -21.62
N PRO A 71 7.57 -4.47 -22.94
CA PRO A 71 7.17 -3.23 -23.61
C PRO A 71 5.70 -3.26 -24.07
N PHE A 72 4.96 -2.17 -23.82
CA PHE A 72 3.72 -1.85 -24.53
C PHE A 72 4.02 -0.97 -25.76
N PRO A 73 3.20 -1.04 -26.82
CA PRO A 73 3.55 -0.49 -28.13
C PRO A 73 3.39 1.04 -28.19
N SER A 74 4.51 1.72 -28.44
CA SER A 74 4.56 3.16 -28.70
C SER A 74 4.36 3.43 -30.20
N SER A 75 3.28 4.13 -30.55
CA SER A 75 3.09 4.73 -31.88
C SER A 75 4.03 5.93 -32.06
N LYS A 76 4.90 5.87 -33.06
CA LYS A 76 5.69 7.01 -33.58
C LYS A 76 4.78 8.01 -34.32
N PRO A 77 5.21 9.28 -34.43
CA PRO A 77 5.84 9.70 -35.68
C PRO A 77 7.22 10.37 -35.48
N ALA A 78 7.98 10.36 -36.57
CA ALA A 78 9.40 10.73 -36.67
C ALA A 78 9.58 12.23 -37.09
N PRO A 79 10.77 12.70 -37.49
CA PRO A 79 11.60 13.57 -36.66
C PRO A 79 11.83 14.96 -37.28
N THR A 80 12.24 15.93 -36.46
CA THR A 80 12.87 17.16 -36.95
C THR A 80 14.30 17.27 -36.42
N SER A 81 15.21 17.22 -37.38
CA SER A 81 16.65 17.46 -37.31
C SER A 81 16.94 18.90 -36.90
N ILE A 82 17.87 19.10 -35.95
CA ILE A 82 18.82 20.22 -35.95
C ILE A 82 20.14 19.73 -35.31
N ASP A 83 21.15 19.54 -36.17
CA ASP A 83 22.57 19.58 -35.82
C ASP A 83 22.96 21.04 -35.50
N SER A 84 23.66 21.27 -34.38
CA SER A 84 25.01 21.87 -34.38
C SER A 84 25.43 22.43 -33.00
N ILE A 85 26.49 21.82 -32.45
CA ILE A 85 27.75 22.43 -31.99
C ILE A 85 27.65 23.68 -31.07
N LEU A 86 28.14 23.58 -29.82
CA LEU A 86 29.40 24.23 -29.38
C LEU A 86 29.80 23.92 -27.92
N HIS A 87 31.11 23.80 -27.78
CA HIS A 87 31.99 23.53 -26.63
C HIS A 87 31.55 23.98 -25.22
N GLY A 88 31.63 23.04 -24.28
CA GLY A 88 31.72 23.30 -22.83
C GLY A 88 33.07 22.80 -22.27
N PRO A 89 33.64 23.47 -21.26
CA PRO A 89 35.00 23.19 -20.79
C PRO A 89 35.11 21.85 -20.08
N HIS A 90 36.23 21.18 -20.34
CA HIS A 90 36.68 19.92 -19.75
C HIS A 90 36.82 20.06 -18.23
N VAL A 91 35.86 19.51 -17.48
CA VAL A 91 35.91 19.43 -16.01
C VAL A 91 36.68 18.16 -15.62
N SER A 92 37.76 18.36 -14.85
CA SER A 92 38.66 17.33 -14.35
C SER A 92 37.92 16.27 -13.51
N PRO A 93 38.21 14.95 -13.62
CA PRO A 93 37.48 13.90 -12.90
C PRO A 93 37.75 13.78 -11.39
N ASP A 94 38.71 14.52 -10.83
CA ASP A 94 39.29 14.20 -9.51
C ASP A 94 38.75 14.99 -8.30
N ALA A 95 37.58 15.64 -8.40
CA ALA A 95 37.08 16.52 -7.32
C ALA A 95 35.85 16.02 -6.55
N PHE A 96 35.35 14.80 -6.76
CA PHE A 96 34.17 14.27 -6.06
C PHE A 96 34.48 13.02 -5.22
N ASN A 97 35.42 13.13 -4.29
CA ASN A 97 35.57 12.18 -3.18
C ASN A 97 35.49 12.89 -1.82
N LEU A 98 34.49 13.77 -1.65
CA LEU A 98 34.00 14.10 -0.32
C LEU A 98 33.04 12.98 0.08
N ALA A 99 33.61 11.92 0.64
CA ALA A 99 32.87 10.88 1.34
C ALA A 99 32.17 11.51 2.55
N PHE A 100 30.96 12.04 2.34
CA PHE A 100 30.07 12.31 3.44
C PHE A 100 29.72 10.97 4.07
N PRO A 101 30.03 10.74 5.37
CA PRO A 101 29.53 9.55 6.04
C PRO A 101 28.00 9.58 5.89
N PRO A 102 27.37 8.44 5.54
CA PRO A 102 25.92 8.38 5.48
C PRO A 102 25.36 8.87 6.82
N PRO A 103 24.36 9.77 6.82
CA PRO A 103 23.82 10.30 8.06
C PRO A 103 23.42 9.12 8.93
N ALA A 104 23.96 9.06 10.15
CA ALA A 104 23.70 7.99 11.09
C ALA A 104 22.19 7.80 11.19
N VAL A 105 21.68 6.71 10.61
CA VAL A 105 20.28 6.34 10.73
C VAL A 105 20.07 6.04 12.20
N LYS A 106 19.54 7.01 12.93
CA LYS A 106 19.12 6.81 14.32
C LYS A 106 18.08 5.71 14.27
N LYS A 107 18.50 4.50 14.66
CA LYS A 107 17.63 3.35 14.83
C LYS A 107 16.47 3.83 15.71
N PRO A 108 15.20 3.64 15.29
CA PRO A 108 14.06 4.12 16.06
C PRO A 108 14.17 3.57 17.49
N SER A 109 13.95 4.46 18.47
CA SER A 109 14.00 4.09 19.89
C SER A 109 13.11 2.86 20.14
N PRO A 110 13.54 1.91 20.99
CA PRO A 110 12.72 0.76 21.34
C PRO A 110 11.34 1.21 21.84
N LEU A 111 10.30 0.60 21.30
CA LEU A 111 8.92 0.85 21.72
C LEU A 111 8.74 0.45 23.19
N ALA A 112 7.96 1.25 23.93
CA ALA A 112 7.55 0.85 25.26
C ALA A 112 6.76 -0.47 25.18
N PRO A 113 6.98 -1.43 26.10
CA PRO A 113 6.29 -2.71 26.06
C PRO A 113 4.77 -2.50 26.10
N GLY A 114 4.08 -3.06 25.10
CA GLY A 114 2.62 -2.96 24.95
C GLY A 114 2.10 -1.79 24.11
N GLN A 115 2.98 -0.94 23.55
CA GLN A 115 2.59 0.18 22.69
C GLN A 115 3.23 0.03 21.31
N GLY A 116 2.65 -0.82 20.46
CA GLY A 116 3.03 -0.93 19.05
C GLY A 116 2.83 0.41 18.30
N TYR A 117 3.33 0.52 17.07
CA TYR A 117 3.07 1.66 16.19
C TYR A 117 1.58 1.82 15.91
N LYS A 118 1.14 3.06 15.71
CA LYS A 118 -0.17 3.34 15.11
C LYS A 118 0.02 4.07 13.80
N TYR A 119 -0.43 3.46 12.71
CA TYR A 119 -0.30 4.02 11.38
C TYR A 119 -1.58 4.70 10.91
N ARG A 120 -1.44 5.57 9.92
CA ARG A 120 -2.53 6.10 9.10
C ARG A 120 -2.21 5.87 7.63
N LEU A 121 -3.14 5.28 6.89
CA LEU A 121 -3.06 5.08 5.45
C LEU A 121 -4.12 5.97 4.79
N TYR A 122 -3.69 7.05 4.15
CA TYR A 122 -4.60 7.98 3.48
C TYR A 122 -3.88 8.77 2.38
N PRO A 123 -4.60 9.22 1.35
CA PRO A 123 -4.05 10.11 0.34
C PRO A 123 -3.84 11.50 0.96
N ASP A 124 -2.61 12.02 0.90
CA ASP A 124 -2.37 13.37 1.38
C ASP A 124 -2.99 14.44 0.44
N LYS A 125 -2.96 15.71 0.87
CA LYS A 125 -3.50 16.83 0.10
C LYS A 125 -2.80 17.07 -1.24
N HIS A 126 -1.66 16.43 -1.47
CA HIS A 126 -0.88 16.48 -2.70
C HIS A 126 -1.05 15.19 -3.53
N GLY A 127 -1.90 14.26 -3.08
CA GLY A 127 -2.19 13.03 -3.80
C GLY A 127 -1.19 11.91 -3.58
N ALA A 128 -0.30 12.06 -2.60
CA ALA A 128 0.68 11.05 -2.31
C ALA A 128 0.10 10.07 -1.26
N SER A 129 -0.08 8.81 -1.68
CA SER A 129 -0.53 7.73 -0.82
C SER A 129 0.62 7.31 0.08
N HIS A 130 0.52 7.65 1.37
CA HIS A 130 1.60 7.38 2.30
C HIS A 130 1.10 6.77 3.59
N VAL A 131 1.99 5.99 4.21
CA VAL A 131 1.87 5.59 5.61
C VAL A 131 2.38 6.74 6.48
N TRP A 132 1.58 7.13 7.46
CA TRP A 132 1.93 8.15 8.44
C TRP A 132 1.91 7.56 9.84
N TYR A 133 2.75 8.07 10.73
CA TYR A 133 2.54 7.87 12.16
C TYR A 133 1.31 8.67 12.62
N ALA A 134 0.41 8.03 13.35
CA ALA A 134 -0.65 8.73 14.05
C ALA A 134 -0.07 9.72 15.08
N PRO A 135 -0.46 11.01 15.05
CA PRO A 135 0.00 12.02 15.99
C PRO A 135 -0.43 11.67 17.41
N GLY A 136 0.46 11.95 18.38
CA GLY A 136 0.19 11.73 19.80
C GLY A 136 0.05 10.28 20.24
N TRP A 137 0.28 9.30 19.36
CA TRP A 137 0.28 7.90 19.75
C TRP A 137 1.57 7.56 20.54
N PRO A 138 1.48 7.01 21.75
CA PRO A 138 2.65 6.76 22.59
C PRO A 138 3.71 5.85 21.96
N GLY A 139 3.29 4.87 21.15
CA GLY A 139 4.17 3.97 20.42
C GLY A 139 4.78 4.56 19.14
N ASN A 140 4.52 5.83 18.82
CA ASN A 140 5.10 6.44 17.62
C ASN A 140 6.33 7.30 17.98
N PRO A 141 7.37 7.32 17.13
CA PRO A 141 8.62 8.05 17.42
C PRO A 141 8.48 9.57 17.37
N TYR A 142 7.32 10.08 16.94
CA TYR A 142 7.05 11.51 16.79
C TYR A 142 5.71 11.85 17.43
N SER A 143 5.66 12.98 18.12
CA SER A 143 4.42 13.51 18.71
C SER A 143 3.49 14.11 17.65
N SER A 144 4.02 14.53 16.50
CA SER A 144 3.27 15.05 15.36
C SER A 144 3.11 14.01 14.25
N ALA A 145 2.11 14.23 13.39
CA ALA A 145 1.88 13.39 12.22
C ALA A 145 3.08 13.53 11.28
N LYS A 146 3.82 12.43 11.08
CA LYS A 146 5.00 12.40 10.23
C LYS A 146 4.92 11.22 9.29
N ARG A 147 5.25 11.46 8.02
CA ARG A 147 5.36 10.42 7.00
C ARG A 147 6.38 9.38 7.46
N VAL A 148 6.01 8.11 7.36
CA VAL A 148 6.92 6.99 7.51
C VAL A 148 7.73 6.89 6.23
N ARG A 149 9.07 6.84 6.34
CA ARG A 149 9.91 6.70 5.14
C ARG A 149 9.72 5.30 4.58
N GLU A 150 9.71 5.17 3.27
CA GLU A 150 9.61 3.87 2.58
C GLU A 150 10.70 2.90 3.02
N VAL A 151 11.95 3.36 3.12
CA VAL A 151 13.06 2.55 3.67
C VAL A 151 12.78 2.01 5.09
N ASP A 152 12.02 2.76 5.91
CA ASP A 152 11.67 2.28 7.24
C ASP A 152 10.58 1.20 7.18
N LEU A 153 9.73 1.19 6.15
CA LEU A 153 8.73 0.14 5.95
C LEU A 153 9.37 -1.11 5.33
N GLU A 154 10.21 -0.93 4.31
CA GLU A 154 10.99 -1.98 3.64
C GLU A 154 11.86 -2.76 4.64
N MET A 155 12.52 -2.06 5.57
CA MET A 155 13.33 -2.70 6.59
C MET A 155 12.52 -3.43 7.69
N ARG A 156 11.23 -3.10 7.86
CA ARG A 156 10.39 -3.63 8.96
C ARG A 156 9.49 -4.78 8.53
N TYR A 157 8.97 -4.73 7.31
CA TYR A 157 7.95 -5.65 6.84
C TYR A 157 8.46 -6.49 5.66
N PRO A 158 7.89 -7.69 5.42
CA PRO A 158 8.27 -8.54 4.29
C PRO A 158 8.14 -7.81 2.95
N GLY A 159 9.03 -8.15 2.03
CA GLY A 159 9.11 -7.53 0.71
C GLY A 159 7.80 -7.65 -0.07
N GLU A 160 7.08 -8.76 0.06
CA GLU A 160 5.82 -9.01 -0.65
C GLU A 160 4.72 -8.03 -0.23
N TRP A 161 4.66 -7.66 1.06
CA TRP A 161 3.72 -6.65 1.53
C TRP A 161 4.16 -5.25 1.07
N PHE A 162 5.46 -4.98 1.14
CA PHE A 162 6.01 -3.68 0.75
C PHE A 162 5.81 -3.41 -0.74
N ASP A 163 6.06 -4.39 -1.61
CA ASP A 163 5.81 -4.32 -3.05
C ASP A 163 4.32 -4.06 -3.32
N ALA A 164 3.41 -4.78 -2.66
CA ALA A 164 1.97 -4.56 -2.80
C ALA A 164 1.54 -3.15 -2.32
N TYR A 165 2.21 -2.61 -1.31
CA TYR A 165 2.02 -1.22 -0.86
C TYR A 165 2.49 -0.21 -1.91
N LEU A 166 3.65 -0.43 -2.54
CA LEU A 166 4.15 0.44 -3.60
C LEU A 166 3.20 0.44 -4.81
N ASP A 167 2.74 -0.73 -5.26
CA ASP A 167 1.79 -0.86 -6.36
C ASP A 167 0.46 -0.15 -6.06
N TRP A 168 -0.01 -0.20 -4.80
CA TRP A 168 -1.21 0.50 -4.36
C TRP A 168 -1.02 2.02 -4.31
N ALA A 169 0.16 2.49 -3.88
CA ALA A 169 0.49 3.90 -3.81
C ALA A 169 0.67 4.51 -5.21
N GLU A 170 1.42 3.84 -6.10
CA GLU A 170 1.69 4.26 -7.48
C GLU A 170 0.40 4.45 -8.27
N ARG A 171 -0.59 3.55 -8.13
CA ARG A 171 -1.89 3.69 -8.82
C ARG A 171 -2.63 4.98 -8.48
N LEU A 172 -2.55 5.45 -7.24
CA LEU A 172 -3.12 6.76 -6.89
C LEU A 172 -2.31 7.90 -7.53
N GLU A 173 -0.98 7.81 -7.48
CA GLU A 173 -0.10 8.83 -8.05
C GLU A 173 -0.30 8.96 -9.57
N GLU A 174 -0.43 7.84 -10.28
CA GLU A 174 -0.78 7.82 -11.70
C GLU A 174 -2.15 8.44 -11.98
N ALA A 175 -3.17 8.08 -11.18
CA ALA A 175 -4.52 8.66 -11.32
C ALA A 175 -4.48 10.20 -11.14
N MET A 176 -3.67 10.68 -10.19
CA MET A 176 -3.42 12.11 -10.00
C MET A 176 -2.66 12.74 -11.19
N GLN A 177 -1.65 12.07 -11.72
CA GLN A 177 -0.88 12.56 -12.88
C GLN A 177 -1.77 12.67 -14.13
N ARG A 178 -2.62 11.68 -14.39
CA ARG A 178 -3.61 11.69 -15.49
C ARG A 178 -4.56 12.90 -15.39
N ARG A 179 -4.86 13.36 -14.17
CA ARG A 179 -5.70 14.53 -13.92
C ARG A 179 -4.99 15.87 -14.18
N GLY A 180 -3.66 15.89 -14.24
CA GLY A 180 -2.87 17.11 -14.43
C GLY A 180 -2.76 17.98 -13.17
N LYS A 181 -2.19 19.20 -13.31
CA LYS A 181 -2.04 20.17 -12.20
C LYS A 181 -3.41 20.71 -11.78
N GLY A 182 -4.07 20.07 -10.82
CA GLY A 182 -5.42 20.50 -10.47
C GLY A 182 -6.10 19.81 -9.30
N TRP A 183 -5.39 19.30 -8.28
CA TRP A 183 -6.02 19.18 -6.95
C TRP A 183 -6.07 20.56 -6.28
N ASP A 184 -6.61 21.55 -6.99
CA ASP A 184 -7.02 22.78 -6.35
C ASP A 184 -8.30 22.46 -5.59
N GLY A 185 -8.15 22.25 -4.28
CA GLY A 185 -9.26 22.20 -3.33
C GLY A 185 -10.08 23.50 -3.27
N VAL A 186 -9.96 24.38 -4.27
CA VAL A 186 -10.66 25.64 -4.40
C VAL A 186 -12.02 25.37 -5.04
N LYS A 187 -13.02 25.26 -4.16
CA LYS A 187 -14.47 25.37 -4.38
C LYS A 187 -15.18 24.16 -5.02
N GLY A 188 -15.51 23.22 -4.13
CA GLY A 188 -16.91 22.79 -4.00
C GLY A 188 -17.37 21.58 -4.80
N LYS A 189 -16.58 21.09 -5.76
CA LYS A 189 -16.80 19.77 -6.36
C LYS A 189 -15.48 19.00 -6.34
N ARG A 190 -15.34 18.10 -5.36
CA ARG A 190 -14.31 17.06 -5.43
C ARG A 190 -14.72 16.15 -6.58
N GLU A 191 -14.14 16.37 -7.75
CA GLU A 191 -14.19 15.34 -8.79
C GLU A 191 -13.55 14.06 -8.25
N PRO A 192 -14.10 12.88 -8.60
CA PRO A 192 -13.55 11.62 -8.15
C PRO A 192 -12.12 11.46 -8.68
N LEU A 193 -11.23 10.96 -7.83
CA LEU A 193 -9.80 10.71 -8.14
C LEU A 193 -9.62 9.71 -9.28
N PHE A 194 -10.49 8.71 -9.29
CA PHE A 194 -10.57 7.67 -10.30
C PHE A 194 -11.76 7.96 -11.19
N VAL A 195 -11.57 7.87 -12.50
CA VAL A 195 -12.66 8.04 -13.49
C VAL A 195 -13.56 6.80 -13.50
N ASP A 196 -12.95 5.62 -13.32
CA ASP A 196 -13.65 4.35 -13.21
C ASP A 196 -13.95 4.01 -11.75
N GLU A 197 -15.22 3.75 -11.44
CA GLU A 197 -15.67 3.39 -10.09
C GLU A 197 -15.12 2.01 -9.67
N GLY A 198 -14.91 1.10 -10.63
CA GLY A 198 -14.28 -0.19 -10.39
C GLY A 198 -12.83 -0.04 -9.91
N GLU A 199 -12.03 0.77 -10.60
CA GLU A 199 -10.65 1.13 -10.23
C GLU A 199 -10.61 1.78 -8.84
N ARG A 200 -11.53 2.71 -8.56
CA ARG A 200 -11.69 3.32 -7.23
C ARG A 200 -11.94 2.28 -6.15
N MET A 201 -12.94 1.42 -6.37
CA MET A 201 -13.33 0.40 -5.41
C MET A 201 -12.20 -0.60 -5.18
N LEU A 202 -11.50 -1.00 -6.24
CA LEU A 202 -10.35 -1.88 -6.16
C LEU A 202 -9.24 -1.27 -5.30
N TRP A 203 -8.86 -0.02 -5.59
CA TRP A 203 -7.86 0.72 -4.81
C TRP A 203 -8.28 0.87 -3.35
N MET A 204 -9.57 1.12 -3.09
CA MET A 204 -10.13 1.21 -1.74
C MET A 204 -10.01 -0.12 -0.98
N VAL A 205 -10.36 -1.23 -1.62
CA VAL A 205 -10.29 -2.57 -1.03
C VAL A 205 -8.83 -2.95 -0.77
N GLU A 206 -7.93 -2.73 -1.71
CA GLU A 206 -6.51 -3.03 -1.55
C GLU A 206 -5.86 -2.27 -0.40
N GLY A 207 -6.10 -0.97 -0.30
CA GLY A 207 -5.59 -0.16 0.80
C GLY A 207 -6.11 -0.64 2.16
N LEU A 208 -7.36 -1.12 2.19
CA LEU A 208 -7.91 -1.76 3.39
C LEU A 208 -7.17 -3.06 3.69
N LEU A 209 -6.99 -3.96 2.72
CA LEU A 209 -6.29 -5.23 2.94
C LEU A 209 -4.85 -5.02 3.43
N LEU A 210 -4.14 -4.02 2.89
CA LEU A 210 -2.82 -3.61 3.38
C LEU A 210 -2.87 -3.13 4.84
N ALA A 211 -3.87 -2.32 5.20
CA ALA A 211 -4.10 -1.89 6.59
C ALA A 211 -4.41 -3.06 7.52
N CYS A 212 -5.17 -4.05 7.04
CA CYS A 212 -5.52 -5.25 7.78
C CYS A 212 -4.28 -6.08 8.08
N TRP A 213 -3.45 -6.34 7.06
CA TRP A 213 -2.18 -7.04 7.24
C TRP A 213 -1.26 -6.33 8.24
N LEU A 214 -1.13 -5.00 8.13
CA LEU A 214 -0.32 -4.21 9.07
C LEU A 214 -0.82 -4.32 10.51
N SER A 215 -2.14 -4.30 10.73
CA SER A 215 -2.74 -4.39 12.07
C SER A 215 -2.52 -5.74 12.77
N LEU A 216 -2.09 -6.77 12.02
CA LEU A 216 -1.79 -8.09 12.55
C LEU A 216 -0.33 -8.24 13.01
N GLN A 217 0.54 -7.28 12.70
CA GLN A 217 1.95 -7.33 13.09
C GLN A 217 2.12 -7.12 14.59
N GLY A 218 3.08 -7.83 15.20
CA GLY A 218 3.30 -7.79 16.65
C GLY A 218 3.75 -6.42 17.18
N ASP A 219 4.35 -5.61 16.32
CA ASP A 219 4.81 -4.25 16.63
C ASP A 219 3.82 -3.16 16.21
N VAL A 220 2.61 -3.52 15.77
CA VAL A 220 1.56 -2.57 15.35
C VAL A 220 0.35 -2.69 16.26
N GLY A 221 -0.02 -1.57 16.89
CA GLY A 221 -1.20 -1.49 17.75
C GLY A 221 -2.50 -1.24 16.99
N ALA A 222 -2.46 -0.38 15.95
CA ALA A 222 -3.64 -0.04 15.16
C ALA A 222 -3.27 0.61 13.82
N VAL A 223 -4.19 0.57 12.87
CA VAL A 223 -4.06 1.23 11.57
C VAL A 223 -5.34 2.02 11.26
N GLU A 224 -5.22 3.32 11.00
CA GLU A 224 -6.32 4.16 10.55
C GLU A 224 -6.30 4.25 9.02
N TYR A 225 -7.27 3.65 8.35
CA TYR A 225 -7.42 3.73 6.90
C TYR A 225 -8.44 4.80 6.52
N GLN A 226 -8.08 5.76 5.68
CA GLN A 226 -8.95 6.88 5.29
C GLN A 226 -8.88 7.15 3.78
N PRO A 227 -9.56 6.34 2.93
CA PRO A 227 -9.48 6.46 1.48
C PRO A 227 -10.26 7.65 0.89
N ALA A 228 -11.33 8.12 1.56
CA ALA A 228 -12.25 9.11 1.00
C ALA A 228 -12.87 10.05 2.06
N GLY A 229 -12.14 10.32 3.14
CA GLY A 229 -12.61 11.18 4.23
C GLY A 229 -13.31 10.44 5.38
N GLU A 230 -13.82 9.21 5.14
CA GLU A 230 -14.22 8.31 6.22
C GLU A 230 -13.00 7.61 6.83
N VAL A 231 -12.94 7.53 8.16
CA VAL A 231 -11.84 6.91 8.90
C VAL A 231 -12.28 5.53 9.39
N PHE A 232 -11.52 4.52 9.01
CA PHE A 232 -11.68 3.14 9.43
C PHE A 232 -10.51 2.75 10.33
N VAL A 233 -10.77 2.43 11.59
CA VAL A 233 -9.73 2.00 12.53
C VAL A 233 -9.66 0.47 12.55
N VAL A 234 -8.57 -0.08 12.04
CA VAL A 234 -8.28 -1.50 12.01
C VAL A 234 -7.36 -1.85 13.18
N GLU A 235 -7.86 -2.69 14.07
CA GLU A 235 -7.15 -3.23 15.22
C GLU A 235 -7.26 -4.75 15.18
N LYS A 236 -6.35 -5.42 15.90
CA LYS A 236 -6.43 -6.87 16.08
C LYS A 236 -7.78 -7.24 16.71
N GLY A 237 -8.62 -7.95 15.95
CA GLY A 237 -9.96 -8.37 16.37
C GLY A 237 -11.13 -7.43 15.98
N THR A 238 -10.88 -6.23 15.44
CA THR A 238 -11.97 -5.36 14.92
C THR A 238 -12.20 -5.54 13.42
N LEU A 239 -11.30 -6.25 12.76
CA LEU A 239 -11.21 -6.43 11.32
C LEU A 239 -12.53 -6.80 10.61
N GLY A 240 -13.21 -7.85 11.08
CA GLY A 240 -14.46 -8.30 10.45
C GLY A 240 -15.56 -7.24 10.47
N ARG A 241 -15.57 -6.34 11.47
CA ARG A 241 -16.51 -5.21 11.51
C ARG A 241 -16.12 -4.12 10.51
N VAL A 242 -14.83 -3.80 10.41
CA VAL A 242 -14.34 -2.76 9.50
C VAL A 242 -14.57 -3.16 8.05
N LEU A 243 -14.21 -4.39 7.67
CA LEU A 243 -14.41 -4.91 6.31
C LEU A 243 -15.88 -4.84 5.91
N ARG A 244 -16.81 -5.28 6.76
CA ARG A 244 -18.25 -5.19 6.46
C ARG A 244 -18.73 -3.74 6.28
N ARG A 245 -18.18 -2.80 7.05
CA ARG A 245 -18.56 -1.38 6.94
C ARG A 245 -18.05 -0.78 5.64
N VAL A 246 -16.80 -1.05 5.26
CA VAL A 246 -16.25 -0.56 3.99
C VAL A 246 -17.02 -1.16 2.81
N LEU A 247 -17.30 -2.46 2.85
CA LEU A 247 -18.03 -3.16 1.78
C LEU A 247 -19.52 -2.81 1.71
N GLY A 248 -20.13 -2.37 2.81
CA GLY A 248 -21.53 -1.93 2.85
C GLY A 248 -21.72 -0.43 2.62
N ALA A 249 -20.63 0.35 2.60
CA ALA A 249 -20.63 1.78 2.30
C ALA A 249 -20.42 2.08 0.81
N VAL A 250 -20.15 1.05 0.00
CA VAL A 250 -20.12 1.05 -1.47
C VAL A 250 -21.47 0.58 -1.99
#